data_AF-A0A318U100-F1
#
_entry.id   AF-A0A318U100-F1
#
_cell.length_a   1.000
_cell.length_b   1.000
_cell.length_c   1.000
_cell.angle_alpha   90.00
_cell.angle_beta   90.00
_cell.angle_gamma   90.00
#
_symmetry.space_group_name_H-M   'P 1'
#
loop_
_entity.id
_entity.type
_entity.pdbx_description
1 polymer ?
#
loop_
_entity_poly.entity_id
_entity_poly.type
_entity_poly.pdbx_seq_one_letter_code
_entity_poly.pdbx_strand_id
1 'polypeptide(L)'
;MIIGPDFIWLHVPKCGGTSIERTLRQAFAHRKDIHFDVKDIKNTDANGRVLWHHTIPMRQEHDSTFDPAGKKVVAAIRRLPAWLLSRVHYEVNRTKGAVCPKREQLLRGEFLERNGALNSVENVMRRFNRPTVDEWVRVENMEEDLKRIFALPDLKLIHANEGKIEYVRNLSFWFTPEELRELYAANPTWASIERRVYGKLLGE
;
A
#
# COMPACT_ATOMS: atom_id res chain seq x y z
N MET A 1 -6.43 8.90 -2.53
CA MET A 1 -5.56 9.86 -1.82
C MET A 1 -6.36 10.55 -0.72
N ILE A 2 -5.68 11.08 0.30
CA ILE A 2 -6.24 12.04 1.25
C ILE A 2 -5.30 13.24 1.22
N ILE A 3 -5.83 14.44 1.05
CA ILE A 3 -5.04 15.66 0.82
C ILE A 3 -5.39 16.64 1.93
N GLY A 4 -4.41 16.98 2.77
CA GLY A 4 -4.52 18.02 3.78
C GLY A 4 -3.76 19.28 3.39
N PRO A 5 -3.74 20.30 4.27
CA PRO A 5 -2.99 21.53 4.02
C PRO A 5 -1.48 21.28 3.93
N ASP A 6 -0.94 20.35 4.71
CA ASP A 6 0.49 20.08 4.90
C ASP A 6 0.89 18.63 4.61
N PHE A 7 -0.04 17.78 4.17
CA PHE A 7 0.25 16.39 3.82
C PHE A 7 -0.56 15.87 2.62
N ILE A 8 -0.02 14.84 1.98
CA ILE A 8 -0.69 13.99 1.00
C ILE A 8 -0.51 12.55 1.44
N TRP A 9 -1.60 11.83 1.69
CA TRP A 9 -1.56 10.40 1.92
C TRP A 9 -1.87 9.60 0.65
N LEU A 10 -0.93 8.74 0.27
CA LEU A 10 -1.02 7.83 -0.88
C LEU A 10 -1.53 6.45 -0.47
N HIS A 11 -2.53 5.96 -1.18
CA HIS A 11 -3.06 4.62 -0.95
C HIS A 11 -2.29 3.56 -1.75
N VAL A 12 -1.23 3.03 -1.15
CA VAL A 12 -0.56 1.82 -1.67
C VAL A 12 -1.52 0.63 -1.51
N PRO A 13 -1.93 -0.04 -2.61
CA PRO A 13 -2.84 -1.16 -2.53
C PRO A 13 -2.33 -2.24 -1.57
N LYS A 14 -3.24 -2.86 -0.81
CA LYS A 14 -2.94 -3.95 0.13
C LYS A 14 -2.06 -3.59 1.33
N CYS A 15 -1.79 -2.29 1.56
CA CYS A 15 -1.17 -1.77 2.77
C CYS A 15 -2.20 -1.21 3.78
N GLY A 16 -3.33 -1.89 3.97
CA GLY A 16 -4.29 -1.52 5.02
C GLY A 16 -5.08 -0.22 4.80
N GLY A 17 -5.09 0.34 3.59
CA GLY A 17 -5.65 1.68 3.37
C GLY A 17 -7.14 1.87 3.61
N THR A 18 -7.94 0.80 3.74
CA THR A 18 -9.33 0.96 4.22
C THR A 18 -9.36 1.28 5.71
N SER A 19 -8.53 0.62 6.52
CA SER A 19 -8.41 0.90 7.95
C SER A 19 -7.87 2.31 8.18
N ILE A 20 -6.80 2.69 7.47
CA ILE A 20 -6.20 4.04 7.56
C ILE A 20 -7.23 5.11 7.18
N GLU A 21 -7.90 4.98 6.04
CA GLU A 21 -8.86 5.99 5.61
C GLU A 21 -10.03 6.15 6.56
N ARG A 22 -10.59 5.06 7.11
CA ARG A 22 -11.68 5.14 8.09
C ARG A 22 -11.23 5.83 9.37
N THR A 23 -10.04 5.49 9.83
CA THR A 23 -9.44 6.05 11.03
C THR A 23 -9.19 7.55 10.88
N LEU A 24 -8.57 7.96 9.76
CA LEU A 24 -8.31 9.38 9.49
C LEU A 24 -9.60 10.16 9.22
N ARG A 25 -10.59 9.56 8.56
CA ARG A 25 -11.90 10.20 8.34
C ARG A 25 -12.61 10.47 9.66
N GLN A 26 -12.54 9.55 10.63
CA GLN A 26 -13.07 9.79 11.97
C GLN A 26 -12.27 10.87 12.70
N ALA A 27 -10.94 10.77 12.72
CA ALA A 27 -10.08 11.72 13.44
C ALA A 27 -10.18 13.15 12.88
N PHE A 28 -10.40 13.29 11.56
CA PHE A 28 -10.50 14.58 10.88
C PHE A 28 -11.94 14.96 10.52
N ALA A 29 -12.95 14.38 11.16
CA ALA A 29 -14.35 14.62 10.82
C ALA A 29 -14.77 16.11 10.83
N HIS A 30 -14.12 16.93 11.67
CA HIS A 30 -14.38 18.36 11.79
C HIS A 30 -13.50 19.25 10.88
N ARG A 31 -12.52 18.66 10.19
CA ARG A 31 -11.55 19.38 9.33
C ARG A 31 -12.09 19.48 7.91
N LYS A 32 -12.49 20.68 7.50
CA LYS A 32 -13.02 20.96 6.16
C LYS A 32 -11.93 21.18 5.11
N ASP A 33 -10.71 21.42 5.56
CA ASP A 33 -9.50 21.62 4.76
C ASP A 33 -8.80 20.31 4.37
N ILE A 34 -9.35 19.16 4.78
CA ILE A 34 -8.85 17.84 4.40
C ILE A 34 -9.82 17.19 3.42
N HIS A 35 -9.32 16.94 2.21
CA HIS A 35 -10.06 16.28 1.15
C HIS A 35 -9.80 14.77 1.17
N PHE A 36 -10.86 13.97 1.07
CA PHE A 36 -10.78 12.52 0.95
C PHE A 36 -11.35 12.10 -0.41
N ASP A 37 -10.53 11.47 -1.26
CA ASP A 37 -11.03 10.89 -2.51
C ASP A 37 -12.14 9.87 -2.23
N VAL A 38 -13.17 9.87 -3.07
CA VAL A 38 -14.25 8.88 -3.00
C VAL A 38 -13.75 7.53 -3.52
N LYS A 39 -14.05 6.46 -2.77
CA LYS A 39 -13.75 5.06 -3.10
C LYS A 39 -14.78 4.43 -4.02
N ASP A 40 -15.05 5.07 -5.16
CA ASP A 40 -16.00 4.57 -6.14
C ASP A 40 -15.28 4.09 -7.40
N ILE A 41 -15.67 2.92 -7.92
CA ILE A 41 -15.19 2.40 -9.20
C ILE A 41 -15.60 3.28 -10.38
N LYS A 42 -16.59 4.15 -10.19
CA LYS A 42 -16.99 5.19 -11.16
C LYS A 42 -16.20 6.50 -11.00
N ASN A 43 -15.50 6.67 -9.88
CA ASN A 43 -14.67 7.85 -9.65
C ASN A 43 -13.26 7.60 -10.18
N THR A 44 -13.13 7.68 -11.50
CA THR A 44 -11.92 7.33 -12.25
C THR A 44 -11.39 8.47 -13.10
N ASP A 45 -10.10 8.42 -13.43
CA ASP A 45 -9.52 9.25 -14.48
C ASP A 45 -10.01 8.84 -15.89
N ALA A 46 -9.54 9.55 -16.92
CA ALA A 46 -9.85 9.28 -18.32
C ALA A 46 -9.40 7.88 -18.80
N ASN A 47 -8.51 7.22 -18.05
CA ASN A 47 -8.02 5.87 -18.33
C ASN A 47 -8.73 4.80 -17.48
N GLY A 48 -9.80 5.15 -16.76
CA GLY A 48 -10.56 4.24 -15.91
C GLY A 48 -9.84 3.85 -14.60
N ARG A 49 -8.82 4.62 -14.19
CA ARG A 49 -8.08 4.37 -12.94
C ARG A 49 -8.76 5.10 -11.80
N VAL A 50 -9.07 4.37 -10.72
CA VAL A 50 -9.76 4.95 -9.56
C VAL A 50 -8.89 6.01 -8.89
N LEU A 51 -9.43 7.23 -8.74
CA LEU A 51 -8.72 8.40 -8.21
C LEU A 51 -8.09 8.13 -6.84
N TRP A 52 -8.74 7.32 -6.02
CA TRP A 52 -8.25 6.92 -4.70
C TRP A 52 -6.86 6.27 -4.73
N HIS A 53 -6.48 5.63 -5.85
CA HIS A 53 -5.20 4.96 -6.07
C HIS A 53 -4.17 5.80 -6.84
N HIS A 54 -4.45 7.05 -7.14
CA HIS A 54 -3.49 7.92 -7.82
C HIS A 54 -2.22 8.08 -6.98
N THR A 55 -1.08 8.05 -7.67
CA THR A 55 0.17 8.63 -7.17
C THR A 55 0.19 10.12 -7.50
N ILE A 56 1.19 10.85 -7.00
CA ILE A 56 1.35 12.27 -7.30
C ILE A 56 1.47 12.51 -8.82
N PRO A 57 2.35 11.82 -9.57
CA PRO A 57 2.42 11.98 -11.03
C PRO A 57 1.10 11.72 -11.73
N MET A 58 0.39 10.65 -11.34
CA MET A 58 -0.93 10.34 -11.93
C MET A 58 -1.97 11.41 -11.61
N ARG A 59 -1.88 12.03 -10.42
CA ARG A 59 -2.77 13.14 -10.06
C ARG A 59 -2.44 14.40 -10.86
N GLN A 60 -1.17 14.72 -11.09
CA GLN A 60 -0.74 15.86 -11.91
C GLN A 60 -1.11 15.68 -13.39
N GLU A 61 -1.03 14.45 -13.91
CA GLU A 61 -1.51 14.11 -15.26
C GLU A 61 -3.03 14.31 -15.41
N HIS A 62 -3.78 13.96 -14.37
CA HIS A 62 -5.24 14.08 -14.36
C HIS A 62 -5.73 15.51 -14.10
N ASP A 63 -5.06 16.24 -13.21
CA ASP A 63 -5.38 17.59 -12.79
C ASP A 63 -4.10 18.44 -12.75
N SER A 64 -3.92 19.26 -13.79
CA SER A 64 -2.75 20.14 -13.94
C SER A 64 -2.65 21.23 -12.87
N THR A 65 -3.72 21.48 -12.10
CA THR A 65 -3.72 22.44 -10.99
C THR A 65 -3.29 21.83 -9.66
N PHE A 66 -3.13 20.51 -9.61
CA PHE A 66 -2.69 19.82 -8.40
C PHE A 66 -1.22 20.11 -8.09
N ASP A 67 -1.00 20.83 -7.00
CA ASP A 67 0.33 21.17 -6.50
C ASP A 67 0.67 20.39 -5.21
N PRO A 68 1.64 19.46 -5.25
CA PRO A 68 2.13 18.77 -4.05
C PRO A 68 3.16 19.58 -3.26
N ALA A 69 3.61 20.74 -3.74
CA ALA A 69 4.66 21.52 -3.09
C ALA A 69 4.30 21.90 -1.65
N GLY A 70 5.29 21.82 -0.75
CA GLY A 70 5.13 22.14 0.67
C GLY A 70 4.37 21.09 1.49
N LYS A 71 3.89 19.99 0.89
CA LYS A 71 3.17 18.92 1.59
C LYS A 71 4.08 17.71 1.83
N LYS A 72 4.00 17.13 3.02
CA LYS A 72 4.63 15.83 3.32
C LYS A 72 3.89 14.71 2.61
N VAL A 73 4.61 13.82 1.95
CA VAL A 73 4.07 12.63 1.32
C VAL A 73 4.10 11.48 2.33
N VAL A 74 2.92 10.98 2.67
CA VAL A 74 2.71 9.84 3.56
C VAL A 74 2.21 8.66 2.75
N ALA A 75 2.76 7.47 2.97
CA ALA A 75 2.23 6.24 2.40
C ALA A 75 2.26 5.11 3.43
N ALA A 76 1.68 3.97 3.11
CA ALA A 76 1.72 2.80 3.97
C ALA A 76 2.57 1.69 3.37
N ILE A 77 3.29 0.97 4.22
CA ILE A 77 4.12 -0.18 3.86
C ILE A 77 3.78 -1.37 4.75
N ARG A 78 3.77 -2.55 4.15
CA ARG A 78 3.65 -3.83 4.83
C ARG A 78 4.90 -4.65 4.56
N ARG A 79 5.29 -5.55 5.46
CA ARG A 79 6.42 -6.45 5.18
C ARG A 79 6.22 -7.22 3.87
N LEU A 80 7.27 -7.27 3.05
CA LEU A 80 7.18 -7.70 1.65
C LEU A 80 6.46 -9.05 1.47
N PRO A 81 6.83 -10.15 2.17
CA PRO A 81 6.17 -11.45 1.97
C PRO A 81 4.68 -11.40 2.29
N ALA A 82 4.31 -10.71 3.38
CA ALA A 82 2.92 -10.56 3.79
C ALA A 82 2.11 -9.69 2.82
N TRP A 83 2.72 -8.65 2.25
CA TRP A 83 2.11 -7.84 1.20
C TRP A 83 1.86 -8.65 -0.06
N LEU A 84 2.86 -9.37 -0.54
CA LEU A 84 2.80 -10.15 -1.78
C LEU A 84 1.72 -11.21 -1.70
N LEU A 85 1.68 -12.00 -0.62
CA LEU A 85 0.60 -12.99 -0.41
C LEU A 85 -0.77 -12.31 -0.37
N SER A 86 -0.90 -11.17 0.32
CA SER A 86 -2.17 -10.44 0.37
C SER A 86 -2.61 -9.95 -1.02
N ARG A 87 -1.66 -9.54 -1.87
CA ARG A 87 -1.91 -9.14 -3.24
C ARG A 87 -2.32 -10.32 -4.10
N VAL A 88 -1.55 -11.40 -4.10
CA VAL A 88 -1.84 -12.62 -4.89
C VAL A 88 -3.19 -13.20 -4.52
N HIS A 89 -3.49 -13.41 -3.24
CA HIS A 89 -4.77 -13.98 -2.83
C HIS A 89 -5.97 -13.06 -3.13
N TYR A 90 -5.77 -11.74 -3.14
CA TYR A 90 -6.80 -10.82 -3.61
C TYR A 90 -7.11 -11.00 -5.11
N GLU A 91 -6.07 -11.19 -5.93
CA GLU A 91 -6.18 -11.42 -7.36
C GLU A 91 -6.82 -12.77 -7.69
N VAL A 92 -6.37 -13.83 -7.02
CA VAL A 92 -6.93 -15.18 -7.13
C VAL A 92 -8.41 -15.16 -6.75
N ASN A 93 -8.77 -14.56 -5.60
CA ASN A 93 -10.16 -14.52 -5.15
C ASN A 93 -11.06 -13.73 -6.10
N ARG A 94 -10.63 -12.54 -6.55
CA ARG A 94 -11.46 -11.70 -7.44
C ARG A 94 -11.67 -12.28 -8.83
N THR A 95 -10.80 -13.21 -9.26
CA THR A 95 -10.88 -13.91 -10.54
C THR A 95 -11.39 -15.34 -10.43
N LYS A 96 -11.79 -15.77 -9.22
CA LYS A 96 -12.20 -17.15 -8.93
C LYS A 96 -11.15 -18.18 -9.38
N GLY A 97 -9.88 -17.85 -9.20
CA GLY A 97 -8.74 -18.71 -9.53
C GLY A 97 -8.26 -18.63 -10.98
N ALA A 98 -8.89 -17.84 -11.86
CA ALA A 98 -8.48 -17.74 -13.26
C ALA A 98 -7.08 -17.13 -13.45
N VAL A 99 -6.62 -16.31 -12.48
CA VAL A 99 -5.23 -15.84 -12.45
C VAL A 99 -4.56 -16.28 -11.16
N CYS A 100 -3.41 -16.94 -11.28
CA CYS A 100 -2.57 -17.35 -10.17
C CYS A 100 -1.11 -17.37 -10.63
N PRO A 101 -0.18 -16.68 -9.95
CA PRO A 101 1.23 -16.73 -10.33
C PRO A 101 1.81 -18.12 -10.05
N LYS A 102 2.78 -18.51 -10.87
CA LYS A 102 3.65 -19.68 -10.60
C LYS A 102 4.54 -19.39 -9.39
N ARG A 103 5.05 -20.44 -8.73
CA ARG A 103 5.97 -20.30 -7.58
C ARG A 103 7.19 -19.44 -7.92
N GLU A 104 7.82 -19.65 -9.07
CA GLU A 104 8.97 -18.86 -9.52
C GLU A 104 8.65 -17.37 -9.66
N GLN A 105 7.44 -17.03 -10.13
CA GLN A 105 6.98 -15.65 -10.24
C GLN A 105 6.81 -15.04 -8.84
N LEU A 106 6.18 -15.79 -7.93
CA LEU A 106 6.04 -15.39 -6.53
C LEU A 106 7.41 -15.11 -5.88
N LEU A 107 8.41 -15.97 -6.08
CA LEU A 107 9.75 -15.80 -5.53
C LEU A 107 10.49 -14.58 -6.08
N ARG A 108 10.19 -14.16 -7.32
CA ARG A 108 10.70 -12.89 -7.88
C ARG A 108 9.92 -11.65 -7.42
N GLY A 109 8.86 -11.80 -6.63
CA GLY A 109 7.97 -10.70 -6.25
C GLY A 109 7.01 -10.28 -7.36
N GLU A 110 6.71 -11.20 -8.29
CA GLU A 110 5.77 -10.98 -9.38
C GLU A 110 4.37 -11.51 -9.01
N PHE A 111 3.35 -10.89 -9.59
CA PHE A 111 1.96 -11.32 -9.46
C PHE A 111 1.17 -11.00 -10.72
N LEU A 112 0.03 -11.68 -10.91
CA LEU A 112 -0.87 -11.43 -12.05
C LEU A 112 -1.99 -10.48 -11.64
N GLU A 113 -2.23 -9.45 -12.44
CA GLU A 113 -3.43 -8.61 -12.36
C GLU A 113 -4.65 -9.39 -12.88
N ARG A 114 -5.87 -8.85 -12.68
CA ARG A 114 -7.13 -9.52 -13.05
C ARG A 114 -7.24 -9.85 -14.54
N ASN A 115 -6.60 -9.06 -15.38
CA ASN A 115 -6.55 -9.26 -16.83
C ASN A 115 -5.44 -10.24 -17.25
N GLY A 116 -4.74 -10.87 -16.31
CA GLY A 116 -3.63 -11.77 -16.57
C GLY A 116 -2.29 -11.07 -16.84
N ALA A 117 -2.24 -9.74 -16.82
CA ALA A 117 -0.98 -9.01 -17.01
C ALA A 117 -0.04 -9.26 -15.82
N LEU A 118 1.23 -9.54 -16.13
CA LEU A 118 2.28 -9.68 -15.13
C LEU A 118 2.67 -8.30 -14.60
N ASN A 119 2.76 -8.19 -13.28
CA ASN A 119 3.23 -7.00 -12.59
C ASN A 119 4.20 -7.41 -11.46
N SER A 120 4.93 -6.46 -10.90
CA SER A 120 5.91 -6.73 -9.84
C SER A 120 5.78 -5.77 -8.66
N VAL A 121 6.15 -6.27 -7.49
CA VAL A 121 6.35 -5.52 -6.24
C VAL A 121 7.22 -4.29 -6.50
N GLU A 122 8.36 -4.48 -7.18
CA GLU A 122 9.31 -3.41 -7.50
C GLU A 122 8.66 -2.29 -8.33
N ASN A 123 7.87 -2.63 -9.35
CA ASN A 123 7.14 -1.64 -10.16
C ASN A 123 6.12 -0.87 -9.32
N VAL A 124 5.41 -1.54 -8.41
CA VAL A 124 4.46 -0.87 -7.51
C VAL A 124 5.21 0.13 -6.62
N MET A 125 6.34 -0.23 -6.02
CA MET A 125 7.07 0.70 -5.14
C MET A 125 7.70 1.86 -5.86
N ARG A 126 8.30 1.65 -7.03
CA ARG A 126 8.85 2.76 -7.83
C ARG A 126 7.76 3.78 -8.18
N ARG A 127 6.54 3.31 -8.46
CA ARG A 127 5.42 4.19 -8.78
C ARG A 127 4.94 4.99 -7.56
N PHE A 128 4.78 4.34 -6.41
CA PHE A 128 4.24 4.98 -5.20
C PHE A 128 5.28 5.79 -4.41
N ASN A 129 6.57 5.51 -4.59
CA ASN A 129 7.68 6.26 -4.00
C ASN A 129 8.23 7.35 -4.96
N ARG A 130 7.36 7.89 -5.83
CA ARG A 130 7.66 9.00 -6.74
C ARG A 130 6.61 10.13 -6.60
N PRO A 131 6.98 11.30 -6.04
CA PRO A 131 8.25 11.61 -5.39
C PRO A 131 8.46 10.73 -4.14
N THR A 132 9.67 10.78 -3.58
CA THR A 132 10.01 9.99 -2.39
C THR A 132 8.99 10.25 -1.28
N VAL A 133 8.49 9.18 -0.68
CA VAL A 133 7.62 9.23 0.49
C VAL A 133 8.46 9.62 1.70
N ASP A 134 8.03 10.69 2.37
CA ASP A 134 8.64 11.23 3.57
C ASP A 134 8.39 10.33 4.78
N GLU A 135 7.13 9.91 4.95
CA GLU A 135 6.69 9.15 6.12
C GLU A 135 5.94 7.88 5.73
N TRP A 136 6.31 6.77 6.36
CA TRP A 136 5.71 5.47 6.10
C TRP A 136 4.94 4.99 7.33
N VAL A 137 3.66 4.70 7.13
CA VAL A 137 2.81 4.00 8.09
C VAL A 137 3.07 2.50 7.94
N ARG A 138 3.65 1.88 8.95
CA ARG A 138 3.86 0.43 9.02
C ARG A 138 2.53 -0.24 9.31
N VAL A 139 2.10 -1.17 8.46
CA VAL A 139 0.82 -1.87 8.65
C VAL A 139 0.81 -2.64 9.98
N GLU A 140 1.95 -3.18 10.38
CA GLU A 140 2.16 -3.92 11.61
C GLU A 140 2.21 -3.02 12.87
N ASN A 141 2.45 -1.71 12.71
CA ASN A 141 2.46 -0.70 13.79
C ASN A 141 1.50 0.46 13.48
N MET A 142 0.39 0.17 12.79
CA MET A 142 -0.41 1.20 12.12
C MET A 142 -0.97 2.26 13.08
N GLU A 143 -1.47 1.87 14.25
CA GLU A 143 -2.00 2.84 15.22
C GLU A 143 -0.90 3.80 15.70
N GLU A 144 0.25 3.26 16.11
CA GLU A 144 1.40 4.03 16.62
C GLU A 144 1.91 5.02 15.58
N ASP A 145 2.09 4.56 14.34
CA ASP A 145 2.60 5.43 13.27
C ASP A 145 1.59 6.50 12.88
N LEU A 146 0.28 6.19 12.85
CA LEU A 146 -0.74 7.20 12.58
C LEU A 146 -0.78 8.27 13.68
N LYS A 147 -0.68 7.86 14.96
CA LYS A 147 -0.60 8.80 16.10
C LYS A 147 0.58 9.74 15.94
N ARG A 148 1.77 9.19 15.64
CA ARG A 148 3.01 9.97 15.48
C ARG A 148 2.95 10.90 14.27
N ILE A 149 2.65 10.38 13.09
CA ILE A 149 2.73 11.11 11.82
C ILE A 149 1.73 12.27 11.77
N PHE A 150 0.52 12.04 12.29
CA PHE A 150 -0.56 13.04 12.24
C PHE A 150 -0.73 13.82 13.56
N ALA A 151 0.11 13.58 14.56
CA ALA A 151 0.03 14.18 15.89
C ALA A 151 -1.36 14.00 16.56
N LEU A 152 -1.88 12.76 16.53
CA LEU A 152 -3.20 12.39 17.02
C LEU A 152 -3.10 11.39 18.20
N PRO A 153 -2.68 11.79 19.41
CA PRO A 153 -2.35 10.85 20.50
C PRO A 153 -3.53 9.94 20.91
N ASP A 154 -4.76 10.43 20.82
CA ASP A 154 -5.97 9.70 21.21
C ASP A 154 -6.60 8.88 20.07
N LEU A 155 -5.95 8.83 18.90
CA LEU A 155 -6.45 8.06 17.75
C LEU A 155 -6.60 6.58 18.13
N LYS A 156 -7.72 5.98 17.70
CA LYS A 156 -7.98 4.55 17.82
C LYS A 156 -8.11 3.95 16.45
N LEU A 157 -7.32 2.91 16.17
CA LEU A 157 -7.31 2.28 14.86
C LEU A 157 -8.65 1.57 14.59
N ILE A 158 -9.27 1.88 13.45
CA ILE A 158 -10.45 1.16 12.97
C ILE A 158 -9.99 0.03 12.06
N HIS A 159 -10.10 -1.20 12.53
CA HIS A 159 -9.82 -2.40 11.74
C HIS A 159 -10.91 -2.61 10.68
N ALA A 160 -10.50 -2.79 9.43
CA ALA A 160 -11.42 -3.02 8.32
C ALA A 160 -10.89 -4.12 7.38
N ASN A 161 -11.81 -4.96 6.90
CA ASN A 161 -11.54 -6.05 5.94
C ASN A 161 -10.57 -7.14 6.44
N GLU A 162 -10.35 -7.25 7.75
CA GLU A 162 -9.62 -8.37 8.32
C GLU A 162 -10.38 -9.68 8.10
N GLY A 163 -9.67 -10.75 7.72
CA GLY A 163 -10.26 -12.09 7.58
C GLY A 163 -11.09 -12.34 6.32
N LYS A 164 -11.34 -11.34 5.46
CA LYS A 164 -12.21 -11.51 4.29
C LYS A 164 -11.66 -12.43 3.18
N ILE A 165 -10.37 -12.75 3.21
CA ILE A 165 -9.74 -13.67 2.26
C ILE A 165 -8.98 -14.70 3.09
N GLU A 166 -9.34 -15.96 2.90
CA GLU A 166 -8.75 -17.09 3.59
C GLU A 166 -7.51 -17.58 2.85
N TYR A 167 -6.40 -17.64 3.56
CA TYR A 167 -5.15 -18.28 3.16
C TYR A 167 -4.27 -18.45 4.40
N VAL A 168 -3.31 -19.37 4.34
CA VAL A 168 -2.36 -19.58 5.44
C VAL A 168 -1.53 -18.31 5.61
N ARG A 169 -1.60 -17.66 6.77
CA ARG A 169 -0.83 -16.42 7.03
C ARG A 169 0.57 -16.65 7.57
N ASN A 170 0.87 -17.87 8.00
CA ASN A 170 2.21 -18.24 8.43
C ASN A 170 3.16 -18.22 7.22
N LEU A 171 4.16 -17.36 7.23
CA LEU A 171 5.10 -17.21 6.12
C LEU A 171 5.95 -18.47 5.90
N SER A 172 6.24 -19.25 6.95
CA SER A 172 7.03 -20.48 6.83
C SER A 172 6.31 -21.59 6.09
N PHE A 173 5.00 -21.47 5.88
CA PHE A 173 4.24 -22.36 4.99
C PHE A 173 4.55 -22.08 3.51
N TRP A 174 4.83 -20.82 3.16
CA TRP A 174 4.99 -20.38 1.78
C TRP A 174 6.43 -20.33 1.34
N PHE A 175 7.32 -19.90 2.23
CA PHE A 175 8.70 -19.57 1.93
C PHE A 175 9.66 -20.25 2.90
N THR A 176 10.74 -20.79 2.38
CA THR A 176 11.95 -21.10 3.16
C THR A 176 12.71 -19.82 3.50
N PRO A 177 13.64 -19.84 4.48
CA PRO A 177 14.52 -18.71 4.75
C PRO A 177 15.33 -18.26 3.52
N GLU A 178 15.81 -19.20 2.71
CA GLU A 178 16.55 -18.92 1.47
C GLU A 178 15.67 -18.23 0.44
N GLU A 179 14.45 -18.72 0.23
CA GLU A 179 13.48 -18.09 -0.67
C GLU A 179 13.10 -16.68 -0.23
N LEU A 180 13.03 -16.42 1.08
CA LEU A 180 12.82 -15.06 1.58
C LEU A 180 13.99 -14.14 1.26
N ARG A 181 15.24 -14.62 1.39
CA ARG A 181 16.43 -13.84 1.00
C ARG A 181 16.41 -13.50 -0.49
N GLU A 182 16.07 -14.47 -1.33
CA GLU A 182 15.93 -14.27 -2.78
C GLU A 182 14.82 -13.27 -3.11
N LEU A 183 13.66 -13.39 -2.46
CA LEU A 183 12.54 -12.47 -2.66
C LEU A 183 12.93 -11.01 -2.34
N TYR A 184 13.63 -10.78 -1.22
CA TYR A 184 14.12 -9.44 -0.89
C TYR A 184 15.21 -8.96 -1.84
N ALA A 185 16.12 -9.83 -2.27
CA ALA A 185 17.17 -9.49 -3.24
C ALA A 185 16.58 -9.08 -4.59
N ALA A 186 15.50 -9.73 -5.03
CA ALA A 186 14.78 -9.41 -6.26
C ALA A 186 13.98 -8.09 -6.20
N ASN A 187 13.70 -7.56 -5.00
CA ASN A 187 12.84 -6.40 -4.77
C ASN A 187 13.54 -5.30 -3.96
N PRO A 188 14.64 -4.72 -4.49
CA PRO A 188 15.54 -3.87 -3.72
C PRO A 188 14.90 -2.57 -3.24
N THR A 189 13.97 -1.98 -4.00
CA THR A 189 13.30 -0.73 -3.55
C THR A 189 12.44 -1.01 -2.33
N TRP A 190 11.65 -2.10 -2.35
CA TRP A 190 10.83 -2.48 -1.20
C TRP A 190 11.71 -2.84 0.00
N ALA A 191 12.74 -3.67 -0.21
CA ALA A 191 13.68 -4.08 0.82
C ALA A 191 14.37 -2.89 1.49
N SER A 192 14.77 -1.87 0.72
CA SER A 192 15.40 -0.66 1.25
C SER A 192 14.44 0.15 2.11
N ILE A 193 13.18 0.32 1.69
CA ILE A 193 12.17 1.06 2.46
C ILE A 193 11.83 0.29 3.74
N GLU A 194 11.61 -1.02 3.62
CA GLU A 194 11.31 -1.87 4.77
C GLU A 194 12.45 -1.83 5.80
N ARG A 195 13.71 -1.90 5.36
CA ARG A 195 14.86 -1.80 6.26
C ARG A 195 14.92 -0.47 6.98
N ARG A 196 14.61 0.63 6.29
CA ARG A 196 14.58 1.98 6.87
C ARG A 196 13.53 2.11 7.98
N VAL A 197 12.36 1.49 7.82
CA VAL A 197 11.20 1.74 8.68
C VAL A 197 10.99 0.64 9.75
N TYR A 198 11.38 -0.60 9.46
CA TYR A 198 11.29 -1.73 10.39
C TYR A 198 12.64 -2.17 10.98
N GLY A 199 13.76 -1.71 10.43
CA GLY A 199 15.09 -2.21 10.79
C GLY A 199 15.42 -3.53 10.08
N LYS A 200 15.47 -4.65 10.82
CA LYS A 200 15.83 -5.95 10.22
C LYS A 200 14.73 -6.50 9.30
N LEU A 201 15.14 -7.05 8.15
CA LEU A 201 14.24 -7.64 7.15
C LEU A 201 13.88 -9.10 7.46
N LEU A 202 14.86 -9.85 7.95
CA LEU A 202 14.75 -11.24 8.36
C LEU A 202 15.22 -11.33 9.81
N GLY A 203 14.62 -12.24 10.57
CA GLY A 203 15.11 -12.57 11.91
C GLY A 203 16.49 -13.21 11.81
N GLU A 204 17.45 -12.68 12.56
CA GLU A 204 18.63 -13.40 13.02
C GLU A 204 18.39 -13.75 14.49
#